data_AF-A0A1Y6LZQ8-F1
#
_entry.id   AF-A0A1Y6LZQ8-F1
#
_cell.length_a   1.000
_cell.length_b   1.000
_cell.length_c   1.000
_cell.angle_alpha   90.00
_cell.angle_beta   90.00
_cell.angle_gamma   90.00
#
_symmetry.space_group_name_H-M   'P 1'
#
loop_
_entity.id
_entity.type
_entity.pdbx_description
1 polymer ?
#
loop_
_entity_poly.entity_id
_entity_poly.type
_entity_poly.pdbx_seq_one_letter_code
_entity_poly.pdbx_strand_id
1 'polypeptide(L)'
;MALFRPFDNGMLPAEMVELIAQNLAQEDLGSFRQASRMCAAGVSKVFEQYIRCLRVRLATESSIANAIKIVTQPDLGAAVQELLLVDNLAERPEWYDFSVDWSGSELPLEQSTATLARAHTVYHQQRSMRQSGSDRCLLTELFKKSAQIGVKKIVFESRNHGGWDDDGHWDEDLQKDLVVEEWWWESYDSHCFTTVMFAVVDSGSTFDTFRMRAGDGCGIPMRQFGDFETGRTCEAALSRFKHIRLSLNVAWGSIAERKFIFMIAELRMLWNEQ
;
A
#
# COMPACT_ATOMS: atom_id res chain seq x y z
N MET A 1 -10.47 3.18 -29.51
CA MET A 1 -9.41 2.53 -28.71
C MET A 1 -9.94 1.17 -28.27
N ALA A 2 -9.27 0.09 -28.64
CA ALA A 2 -9.74 -1.26 -28.34
C ALA A 2 -9.62 -1.53 -26.83
N LEU A 3 -10.74 -1.86 -26.19
CA LEU A 3 -10.80 -2.39 -24.83
C LEU A 3 -10.03 -3.71 -24.81
N PHE A 4 -8.78 -3.68 -24.34
CA PHE A 4 -8.05 -4.87 -23.99
C PHE A 4 -8.75 -5.47 -22.77
N ARG A 5 -9.50 -6.55 -22.96
CA ARG A 5 -10.03 -7.39 -21.89
C ARG A 5 -9.11 -8.60 -21.75
N PRO A 6 -8.09 -8.54 -20.88
CA PRO A 6 -7.29 -9.72 -20.61
C PRO A 6 -8.16 -10.63 -19.73
N PHE A 7 -8.70 -11.68 -20.35
CA PHE A 7 -9.23 -12.87 -19.66
C PHE A 7 -10.55 -12.66 -18.87
N ASP A 8 -11.67 -12.53 -19.59
CA ASP A 8 -13.00 -12.80 -19.01
C ASP A 8 -13.13 -14.32 -18.74
N ASN A 9 -13.16 -14.70 -17.46
CA ASN A 9 -13.68 -15.94 -16.87
C ASN A 9 -13.39 -17.27 -17.62
N GLY A 10 -12.24 -17.89 -17.31
CA GLY A 10 -11.98 -19.29 -17.59
C GLY A 10 -10.71 -19.53 -18.42
N MET A 11 -9.53 -19.37 -17.81
CA MET A 11 -8.35 -20.02 -18.38
C MET A 11 -8.59 -21.53 -18.40
N LEU A 12 -8.30 -22.16 -19.54
CA LEU A 12 -8.10 -23.61 -19.64
C LEU A 12 -7.21 -24.03 -18.45
N PRO A 13 -7.74 -24.83 -17.49
CA PRO A 13 -6.95 -25.34 -16.39
C PRO A 13 -5.68 -26.03 -16.91
N ALA A 14 -4.63 -26.13 -16.09
CA ALA A 14 -3.38 -26.78 -16.50
C ALA A 14 -3.63 -28.17 -17.10
N GLU A 15 -4.64 -28.85 -16.57
CA GLU A 15 -5.18 -30.14 -16.98
C GLU A 15 -5.73 -30.13 -18.43
N MET A 16 -6.35 -29.05 -18.88
CA MET A 16 -6.84 -28.91 -20.26
C MET A 16 -5.70 -28.58 -21.25
N VAL A 17 -4.68 -27.84 -20.81
CA VAL A 17 -3.48 -27.59 -21.63
C VAL A 17 -2.69 -28.89 -21.84
N GLU A 18 -2.61 -29.71 -20.79
CA GLU A 18 -2.04 -31.07 -20.87
C GLU A 18 -2.88 -31.98 -21.77
N LEU A 19 -4.21 -31.92 -21.69
CA LEU A 19 -5.10 -32.68 -22.56
C LEU A 19 -4.97 -32.29 -24.04
N ILE A 20 -4.83 -31.00 -24.35
CA ILE A 20 -4.57 -30.52 -25.72
C ILE A 20 -3.21 -31.05 -26.20
N ALA A 21 -2.17 -30.98 -25.36
CA ALA A 21 -0.85 -31.51 -25.69
C ALA A 21 -0.85 -33.02 -25.96
N GLN A 22 -1.72 -33.79 -25.30
CA GLN A 22 -1.86 -35.23 -25.49
C GLN A 22 -2.61 -35.61 -26.77
N ASN A 23 -3.45 -34.72 -27.31
CA ASN A 23 -4.27 -34.98 -28.50
C ASN A 23 -3.72 -34.34 -29.79
N LEU A 24 -2.59 -33.64 -29.71
CA LEU A 24 -1.91 -33.07 -30.89
C LEU A 24 -1.10 -34.14 -31.63
N ALA A 25 -1.01 -33.98 -32.96
CA ALA A 25 -0.07 -34.75 -33.76
C ALA A 25 1.36 -34.52 -33.26
N GLN A 26 2.18 -35.58 -33.28
CA GLN A 26 3.52 -35.56 -32.69
C GLN A 26 4.45 -34.50 -33.33
N GLU A 27 4.18 -34.16 -34.58
CA GLU A 27 4.85 -33.09 -35.35
C GLU A 27 4.51 -31.67 -34.89
N ASP A 28 3.29 -31.44 -34.37
CA ASP A 28 2.82 -30.12 -33.90
C ASP A 28 3.11 -29.85 -32.42
N LEU A 29 3.40 -30.90 -31.66
CA LEU A 29 3.65 -30.88 -30.22
C LEU A 29 4.85 -29.97 -29.84
N GLY A 30 5.87 -29.91 -30.69
CA GLY A 30 7.03 -29.04 -30.50
C GLY A 30 6.66 -27.56 -30.59
N SER A 31 5.94 -27.18 -31.65
CA SER A 31 5.46 -25.82 -31.89
C SER A 31 4.48 -25.35 -30.82
N PHE A 32 3.56 -26.22 -30.38
CA PHE A 32 2.62 -25.92 -29.31
C PHE A 32 3.32 -25.66 -27.96
N ARG A 33 4.26 -26.54 -27.57
CA ARG A 33 5.06 -26.34 -26.34
C ARG A 33 5.88 -25.07 -26.39
N GLN A 34 6.45 -24.73 -27.55
CA GLN A 34 7.21 -23.50 -27.73
C GLN A 34 6.31 -22.26 -27.60
N ALA A 35 5.15 -22.24 -28.27
CA ALA A 35 4.19 -21.15 -28.18
C ALA A 35 3.69 -20.95 -26.74
N SER A 36 3.32 -22.04 -26.05
CA SER A 36 2.92 -22.01 -24.64
C SER A 36 4.01 -21.45 -23.74
N ARG A 37 5.26 -21.91 -23.89
CA ARG A 37 6.42 -21.37 -23.15
C ARG A 37 6.69 -19.91 -23.47
N MET A 38 6.54 -19.49 -24.73
CA MET A 38 6.72 -18.09 -25.13
C MET A 38 5.63 -17.19 -24.54
N CYS A 39 4.38 -17.63 -24.51
CA CYS A 39 3.28 -16.91 -23.86
C CYS A 39 3.51 -16.84 -22.34
N ALA A 40 3.86 -17.96 -21.70
CA ALA A 40 4.17 -18.01 -20.28
C ALA A 40 5.38 -17.11 -19.93
N ALA A 41 6.46 -17.15 -20.72
CA ALA A 41 7.62 -16.28 -20.53
C ALA A 41 7.29 -14.81 -20.79
N GLY A 42 6.45 -14.51 -21.79
CA GLY A 42 5.97 -13.16 -22.07
C GLY A 42 5.16 -12.58 -20.91
N VAL A 43 4.22 -13.36 -20.38
CA VAL A 43 3.43 -12.97 -19.20
C VAL A 43 4.31 -12.89 -17.95
N SER A 44 5.19 -13.87 -17.72
CA SER A 44 6.11 -13.89 -16.55
C SER A 44 7.01 -12.65 -16.55
N LYS A 45 7.60 -12.28 -17.69
CA LYS A 45 8.47 -11.10 -17.77
C LYS A 45 7.72 -9.79 -17.45
N VAL A 46 6.49 -9.66 -17.93
CA VAL A 46 5.64 -8.52 -17.61
C VAL A 46 5.25 -8.55 -16.13
N PHE A 47 4.88 -9.72 -15.62
CA PHE A 47 4.46 -9.92 -14.23
C PHE A 47 5.61 -9.71 -13.23
N GLU A 48 6.82 -10.15 -13.53
CA GLU A 48 8.05 -9.92 -12.76
C GLU A 48 8.38 -8.43 -12.65
N GLN A 49 8.14 -7.64 -13.71
CA GLN A 49 8.28 -6.18 -13.66
C GLN A 49 7.29 -5.55 -12.68
N TYR A 50 6.07 -6.07 -12.59
CA TYR A 50 5.05 -5.62 -11.64
C TYR A 50 5.27 -6.16 -10.23
N ILE A 51 5.85 -7.36 -10.05
CA ILE A 51 6.11 -7.96 -8.74
C ILE A 51 7.37 -7.42 -8.06
N ARG A 52 8.32 -6.91 -8.84
CA ARG A 52 9.56 -6.34 -8.30
C ARG A 52 9.30 -5.30 -7.19
N CYS A 53 8.24 -4.53 -7.34
CA CYS A 53 7.73 -3.59 -6.34
C CYS A 53 6.31 -4.01 -5.93
N LEU A 54 6.20 -4.68 -4.78
CA LEU A 54 4.93 -5.19 -4.29
C LEU A 54 4.18 -4.08 -3.55
N ARG A 55 3.08 -3.59 -4.14
CA ARG A 55 2.19 -2.59 -3.52
C ARG A 55 1.31 -3.22 -2.46
N VAL A 56 1.26 -2.61 -1.27
CA VAL A 56 0.53 -3.09 -0.10
C VAL A 56 -0.29 -1.95 0.49
N ARG A 57 -1.62 -2.07 0.43
CA ARG A 57 -2.57 -1.14 1.03
C ARG A 57 -2.68 -1.42 2.53
N LEU A 58 -2.25 -0.46 3.35
CA LEU A 58 -2.02 -0.65 4.79
C LEU A 58 -3.30 -0.70 5.63
N ALA A 59 -4.40 -0.12 5.15
CA ALA A 59 -5.71 -0.17 5.79
C ALA A 59 -6.60 -1.28 5.20
N THR A 60 -6.04 -2.23 4.43
CA THR A 60 -6.80 -3.30 3.78
C THR A 60 -6.23 -4.67 4.11
N GLU A 61 -6.90 -5.41 4.99
CA GLU A 61 -6.45 -6.71 5.49
C GLU A 61 -6.10 -7.71 4.38
N SER A 62 -6.98 -7.83 3.38
CA SER A 62 -6.77 -8.71 2.24
C SER A 62 -5.54 -8.32 1.42
N SER A 63 -5.19 -7.03 1.34
CA SER A 63 -3.98 -6.57 0.65
C SER A 63 -2.72 -7.06 1.35
N ILE A 64 -2.67 -6.97 2.68
CA ILE A 64 -1.51 -7.40 3.46
C ILE A 64 -1.40 -8.93 3.43
N ALA A 65 -2.52 -9.63 3.62
CA ALA A 65 -2.58 -11.09 3.55
C ALA A 65 -2.16 -11.62 2.16
N ASN A 66 -2.57 -10.97 1.07
CA ASN A 66 -2.15 -11.34 -0.27
C ASN A 66 -0.67 -11.06 -0.51
N ALA A 67 -0.13 -9.95 0.01
CA ALA A 67 1.29 -9.69 -0.04
C ALA A 67 2.11 -10.79 0.66
N ILE A 68 1.67 -11.26 1.83
CA ILE A 68 2.29 -12.39 2.55
C ILE A 68 2.30 -13.65 1.68
N LYS A 69 1.17 -13.97 1.03
CA LYS A 69 1.10 -15.13 0.12
C LYS A 69 2.11 -15.01 -1.02
N ILE A 70 2.23 -13.83 -1.63
CA ILE A 70 3.18 -13.58 -2.73
C ILE A 70 4.63 -13.76 -2.27
N VAL A 71 5.04 -13.12 -1.16
CA VAL A 71 6.42 -13.21 -0.68
C VAL A 71 6.80 -14.61 -0.17
N THR A 72 5.81 -15.43 0.19
CA THR A 72 6.03 -16.81 0.66
C THR A 72 6.14 -17.81 -0.50
N GLN A 73 5.68 -17.47 -1.70
CA GLN A 73 5.86 -18.32 -2.87
C GLN A 73 7.31 -18.25 -3.36
N PRO A 74 8.00 -19.38 -3.62
CA PRO A 74 9.42 -19.37 -3.98
C PRO A 74 9.73 -18.50 -5.20
N ASP A 75 9.00 -18.69 -6.30
CA ASP A 75 9.28 -18.02 -7.58
C ASP A 75 8.86 -16.55 -7.55
N LEU A 76 7.69 -16.24 -6.99
CA LEU A 76 7.19 -14.87 -6.91
C LEU A 76 7.93 -14.05 -5.86
N GLY A 77 8.17 -14.63 -4.68
CA GLY A 77 8.89 -14.00 -3.59
C GLY A 77 10.31 -13.61 -4.00
N ALA A 78 11.04 -14.50 -4.69
CA ALA A 78 12.39 -14.20 -5.18
C ALA A 78 12.45 -13.00 -6.14
N ALA A 79 11.35 -12.67 -6.81
CA ALA A 79 11.27 -11.51 -7.69
C ALA A 79 11.01 -10.19 -6.94
N VAL A 80 10.48 -10.21 -5.72
CA VAL A 80 10.17 -9.02 -4.91
C VAL A 80 11.46 -8.38 -4.39
N GLN A 81 11.69 -7.11 -4.72
CA GLN A 81 12.85 -6.35 -4.26
C GLN A 81 12.47 -5.20 -3.33
N GLU A 82 11.23 -4.73 -3.43
CA GLU A 82 10.71 -3.56 -2.75
C GLU A 82 9.27 -3.78 -2.31
N LEU A 83 8.94 -3.36 -1.08
CA LEU A 83 7.57 -3.18 -0.64
C LEU A 83 7.19 -1.72 -0.79
N LEU A 84 6.10 -1.44 -1.50
CA LEU A 84 5.46 -0.13 -1.55
C LEU A 84 4.23 -0.15 -0.63
N LEU A 85 4.40 0.38 0.57
CA LEU A 85 3.37 0.50 1.59
C LEU A 85 2.57 1.77 1.34
N VAL A 86 1.29 1.64 1.05
CA VAL A 86 0.41 2.76 0.68
C VAL A 86 -0.56 3.00 1.83
N ASP A 87 -0.53 4.21 2.36
CA ASP A 87 -1.55 4.69 3.29
C ASP A 87 -2.85 4.92 2.51
N ASN A 88 -3.84 4.06 2.73
CA ASN A 88 -5.14 4.11 2.09
C ASN A 88 -6.27 4.16 3.15
N LEU A 89 -5.98 4.80 4.28
CA LEU A 89 -6.97 5.05 5.31
C LEU A 89 -8.09 5.93 4.74
N ALA A 90 -9.32 5.45 4.83
CA ALA A 90 -10.49 6.14 4.35
C ALA A 90 -10.94 7.23 5.33
N GLU A 91 -11.38 8.35 4.79
CA GLU A 91 -12.00 9.42 5.58
C GLU A 91 -13.40 9.04 6.06
N ARG A 92 -13.94 9.83 6.98
CA ARG A 92 -15.31 9.64 7.46
C ARG A 92 -16.28 9.84 6.30
N PRO A 93 -17.14 8.85 5.97
CA PRO A 93 -18.12 9.00 4.89
C PRO A 93 -19.05 10.21 5.10
N GLU A 94 -19.31 10.61 6.35
CA GLU A 94 -20.18 11.74 6.68
C GLU A 94 -19.62 13.11 6.24
N TRP A 95 -18.37 13.17 5.82
CA TRP A 95 -17.75 14.39 5.27
C TRP A 95 -17.97 14.54 3.76
N TYR A 96 -18.55 13.54 3.11
CA TYR A 96 -18.81 13.53 1.67
C TYR A 96 -20.31 13.58 1.38
N ASP A 97 -20.67 14.34 0.35
CA ASP A 97 -22.01 14.39 -0.17
C ASP A 97 -22.22 13.29 -1.22
N PHE A 98 -22.82 12.17 -0.79
CA PHE A 98 -23.18 11.05 -1.66
C PHE A 98 -24.49 11.25 -2.42
N SER A 99 -25.13 12.42 -2.32
CA SER A 99 -26.36 12.72 -3.07
C SER A 99 -26.08 13.21 -4.49
N VAL A 100 -24.82 13.51 -4.80
CA VAL A 100 -24.36 13.96 -6.11
C VAL A 100 -23.21 13.09 -6.61
N ASP A 101 -23.14 12.89 -7.93
CA ASP A 101 -21.98 12.27 -8.57
C ASP A 101 -20.85 13.28 -8.82
N TRP A 102 -19.69 12.81 -9.29
CA TRP A 102 -18.56 13.67 -9.66
C TRP A 102 -18.86 14.70 -10.75
N SER A 103 -19.93 14.53 -11.54
CA SER A 103 -20.38 15.52 -12.53
C SER A 103 -21.25 16.62 -11.92
N GLY A 104 -21.62 16.49 -10.64
CA GLY A 104 -22.56 17.37 -9.93
C GLY A 104 -24.02 17.03 -10.20
N SER A 105 -24.31 15.85 -10.78
CA SER A 105 -25.67 15.39 -11.05
C SER A 105 -26.25 14.71 -9.81
N GLU A 106 -27.51 15.02 -9.48
CA GLU A 106 -28.20 14.35 -8.38
C GLU A 106 -28.38 12.86 -8.65
N LEU A 107 -28.02 12.04 -7.66
CA LEU A 107 -28.21 10.60 -7.68
C LEU A 107 -29.59 10.23 -7.10
N PRO A 108 -30.24 9.18 -7.61
CA PRO A 108 -31.44 8.63 -6.99
C PRO A 108 -31.20 8.30 -5.51
N LEU A 109 -32.18 8.59 -4.64
CA LEU A 109 -32.06 8.38 -3.19
C LEU A 109 -31.65 6.95 -2.82
N GLU A 110 -32.18 5.95 -3.51
CA GLU A 110 -31.82 4.54 -3.30
C GLU A 110 -30.34 4.27 -3.61
N GLN A 111 -29.82 4.86 -4.69
CA GLN A 111 -28.42 4.74 -5.08
C GLN A 111 -27.52 5.44 -4.07
N SER A 112 -27.83 6.69 -3.72
CA SER A 112 -27.09 7.47 -2.72
C SER A 112 -27.00 6.74 -1.37
N THR A 113 -28.12 6.20 -0.90
CA THR A 113 -28.17 5.43 0.36
C THR A 113 -27.32 4.17 0.29
N ALA A 114 -27.37 3.44 -0.83
CA ALA A 114 -26.58 2.24 -1.02
C ALA A 114 -25.07 2.55 -1.10
N THR A 115 -24.68 3.63 -1.77
CA THR A 115 -23.31 4.12 -1.88
C THR A 115 -22.76 4.50 -0.50
N LEU A 116 -23.51 5.29 0.26
CA LEU A 116 -23.15 5.66 1.64
C LEU A 116 -22.98 4.42 2.54
N ALA A 117 -23.89 3.44 2.44
CA ALA A 117 -23.78 2.19 3.20
C ALA A 117 -22.51 1.38 2.86
N ARG A 118 -22.08 1.37 1.59
CA ARG A 118 -20.81 0.75 1.16
C ARG A 118 -19.61 1.50 1.72
N ALA A 119 -19.60 2.83 1.66
CA ALA A 119 -18.55 3.66 2.24
C ALA A 119 -18.40 3.43 3.76
N HIS A 120 -19.51 3.40 4.51
CA HIS A 120 -19.52 3.04 5.93
C HIS A 120 -18.94 1.64 6.17
N THR A 121 -19.28 0.66 5.34
CA THR A 121 -18.75 -0.70 5.47
C THR A 121 -17.23 -0.71 5.36
N VAL A 122 -16.66 -0.04 4.35
CA VAL A 122 -15.21 0.09 4.17
C VAL A 122 -14.59 0.78 5.38
N TYR A 123 -15.08 1.95 5.76
CA TYR A 123 -14.54 2.73 6.88
C TYR A 123 -14.56 1.94 8.21
N HIS A 124 -15.67 1.26 8.52
CA HIS A 124 -15.79 0.46 9.74
C HIS A 124 -14.89 -0.78 9.72
N GLN A 125 -14.69 -1.42 8.57
CA GLN A 125 -13.74 -2.53 8.44
C GLN A 125 -12.32 -2.06 8.76
N GLN A 126 -11.89 -0.92 8.21
CA GLN A 126 -10.55 -0.37 8.48
C GLN A 126 -10.38 -0.04 9.97
N ARG A 127 -11.39 0.56 10.61
CA ARG A 127 -11.35 0.86 12.06
C ARG A 127 -11.31 -0.41 12.92
N SER A 128 -12.09 -1.43 12.58
CA SER A 128 -12.10 -2.71 13.28
C SER A 128 -10.74 -3.42 13.20
N MET A 129 -10.12 -3.42 12.01
CA MET A 129 -8.78 -3.97 11.79
C MET A 129 -7.73 -3.28 12.68
N ARG A 130 -7.78 -1.96 12.79
CA ARG A 130 -6.88 -1.17 13.66
C ARG A 130 -7.13 -1.43 15.14
N GLN A 131 -8.39 -1.46 15.57
CA GLN A 131 -8.77 -1.69 16.97
C GLN A 131 -8.39 -3.10 17.46
N SER A 132 -8.52 -4.09 16.59
CA SER A 132 -8.12 -5.47 16.88
C SER A 132 -6.60 -5.69 16.80
N GLY A 133 -5.85 -4.77 16.17
CA GLY A 133 -4.42 -4.92 15.92
C GLY A 133 -4.07 -5.96 14.84
N SER A 134 -5.08 -6.41 14.07
CA SER A 134 -4.91 -7.39 12.98
C SER A 134 -3.90 -6.90 11.94
N ASP A 135 -3.97 -5.61 11.61
CA ASP A 135 -3.05 -4.92 10.72
C ASP A 135 -1.58 -5.04 11.14
N ARG A 136 -1.27 -4.72 12.41
CA ARG A 136 0.06 -4.79 12.98
C ARG A 136 0.58 -6.22 12.97
N CYS A 137 -0.27 -7.19 13.30
CA CYS A 137 0.10 -8.61 13.29
C CYS A 137 0.49 -9.07 11.88
N LEU A 138 -0.35 -8.78 10.88
CA LEU A 138 -0.10 -9.13 9.48
C LEU A 138 1.13 -8.41 8.91
N LEU A 139 1.30 -7.12 9.20
CA LEU A 139 2.49 -6.37 8.76
C LEU A 139 3.77 -6.92 9.39
N THR A 140 3.71 -7.32 10.66
CA THR A 140 4.83 -7.95 11.36
C THR A 140 5.24 -9.24 10.66
N GLU A 141 4.26 -10.08 10.29
CA GLU A 141 4.52 -11.30 9.51
C GLU A 141 5.08 -10.97 8.13
N LEU A 142 4.48 -10.03 7.41
CA LEU A 142 4.95 -9.60 6.09
C LEU A 142 6.41 -9.16 6.12
N PHE A 143 6.81 -8.36 7.11
CA PHE A 143 8.21 -7.93 7.25
C PHE A 143 9.15 -9.09 7.57
N LYS A 144 8.75 -10.01 8.46
CA LYS A 144 9.54 -11.23 8.73
C LYS A 144 9.77 -12.05 7.47
N LYS A 145 8.72 -12.31 6.70
CA LYS A 145 8.80 -13.09 5.45
C LYS A 145 9.62 -12.37 4.39
N SER A 146 9.38 -11.07 4.21
CA SER A 146 10.10 -10.24 3.24
C SER A 146 11.61 -10.20 3.54
N ALA A 147 11.99 -10.09 4.82
CA ALA A 147 13.40 -10.13 5.21
C ALA A 147 14.04 -11.50 4.96
N GLN A 148 13.31 -12.61 5.18
CA GLN A 148 13.80 -13.98 4.93
C GLN A 148 14.15 -14.23 3.46
N ILE A 149 13.39 -13.64 2.53
CA ILE A 149 13.65 -13.74 1.09
C ILE A 149 14.57 -12.63 0.56
N GLY A 150 15.06 -11.75 1.43
CA GLY A 150 16.04 -10.72 1.07
C GLY A 150 15.46 -9.49 0.39
N VAL A 151 14.19 -9.14 0.65
CA VAL A 151 13.65 -7.81 0.29
C VAL A 151 14.44 -6.74 1.03
N LYS A 152 14.89 -5.72 0.31
CA LYS A 152 15.85 -4.72 0.83
C LYS A 152 15.24 -3.35 1.08
N LYS A 153 14.15 -3.03 0.37
CA LYS A 153 13.62 -1.67 0.30
C LYS A 153 12.18 -1.64 0.77
N ILE A 154 11.89 -0.67 1.62
CA ILE A 154 10.53 -0.32 2.03
C ILE A 154 10.29 1.13 1.63
N VAL A 155 9.23 1.35 0.86
CA VAL A 155 8.73 2.68 0.53
C VAL A 155 7.40 2.86 1.23
N PHE A 156 7.26 3.95 1.98
CA PHE A 156 5.99 4.38 2.55
C PHE A 156 5.44 5.54 1.74
N GLU A 157 4.25 5.39 1.19
CA GLU A 157 3.55 6.37 0.39
C GLU A 157 2.32 6.86 1.16
N SER A 158 2.28 8.15 1.45
CA SER A 158 1.14 8.80 2.09
C SER A 158 0.79 10.04 1.27
N ARG A 159 -0.43 10.07 0.76
CA ARG A 159 -0.91 11.10 -0.13
C ARG A 159 -2.25 11.62 0.36
N ASN A 160 -2.49 12.91 0.13
CA ASN A 160 -3.73 13.58 0.47
C ASN A 160 -4.66 13.68 -0.74
N HIS A 161 -4.81 12.55 -1.42
CA HIS A 161 -5.46 12.50 -2.73
C HIS A 161 -6.55 11.44 -2.79
N GLY A 162 -6.93 10.91 -1.61
CA GLY A 162 -7.99 9.93 -1.51
C GLY A 162 -9.37 10.58 -1.63
N GLY A 163 -10.33 9.82 -2.14
CA GLY A 163 -11.73 10.22 -2.13
C GLY A 163 -12.65 9.03 -2.26
N TRP A 164 -13.93 9.27 -1.97
CA TRP A 164 -14.98 8.30 -2.25
C TRP A 164 -15.44 8.44 -3.70
N ASP A 165 -15.49 7.33 -4.43
CA ASP A 165 -16.08 7.29 -5.77
C ASP A 165 -17.62 7.17 -5.72
N ASP A 166 -18.27 7.28 -6.88
CA ASP A 166 -19.74 7.19 -7.02
C ASP A 166 -20.30 5.82 -6.58
N ASP A 167 -19.43 4.81 -6.53
CA ASP A 167 -19.74 3.46 -6.08
C ASP A 167 -19.48 3.25 -4.58
N GLY A 168 -18.94 4.24 -3.86
CA GLY A 168 -18.71 4.18 -2.41
C GLY A 168 -17.47 3.37 -2.05
N HIS A 169 -16.53 3.26 -2.99
CA HIS A 169 -15.19 2.76 -2.77
C HIS A 169 -14.24 3.91 -2.49
N TRP A 170 -13.26 3.63 -1.63
CA TRP A 170 -12.17 4.57 -1.36
C TRP A 170 -11.09 4.39 -2.43
N ASP A 171 -10.83 5.43 -3.20
CA ASP A 171 -9.73 5.49 -4.17
C ASP A 171 -8.68 6.50 -3.68
N GLU A 172 -7.50 5.99 -3.35
CA GLU A 172 -6.36 6.76 -2.83
C GLU A 172 -5.75 7.77 -3.82
N ASP A 173 -6.09 7.66 -5.11
CA ASP A 173 -5.53 8.43 -6.21
C ASP A 173 -6.57 9.32 -6.90
N LEU A 174 -7.82 9.32 -6.42
CA LEU A 174 -8.96 9.98 -7.06
C LEU A 174 -8.77 11.50 -7.22
N GLN A 175 -8.14 12.13 -6.25
CA GLN A 175 -7.94 13.59 -6.18
C GLN A 175 -6.49 14.00 -6.46
N LYS A 176 -5.66 13.11 -7.04
CA LYS A 176 -4.21 13.37 -7.20
C LYS A 176 -3.86 14.53 -8.12
N ASP A 177 -4.76 14.83 -9.05
CA ASP A 177 -4.60 15.88 -10.06
C ASP A 177 -5.35 17.17 -9.66
N LEU A 178 -6.06 17.16 -8.53
CA LEU A 178 -6.74 18.35 -8.01
C LEU A 178 -5.72 19.23 -7.28
N VAL A 179 -5.59 20.49 -7.73
CA VAL A 179 -4.84 21.51 -7.00
C VAL A 179 -5.71 21.97 -5.86
N VAL A 180 -5.49 21.40 -4.68
CA VAL A 180 -6.27 21.74 -3.51
C VAL A 180 -5.55 22.84 -2.74
N GLU A 181 -5.88 24.10 -3.05
CA GLU A 181 -5.46 25.26 -2.26
C GLU A 181 -6.13 25.19 -0.89
N GLU A 182 -5.32 25.06 0.17
CA GLU A 182 -5.73 25.20 1.57
C GLU A 182 -6.74 24.18 2.11
N TRP A 183 -6.25 23.05 2.60
CA TRP A 183 -6.98 22.27 3.60
C TRP A 183 -6.21 22.24 4.90
N TRP A 184 -6.90 22.63 5.97
CA TRP A 184 -6.44 22.56 7.35
C TRP A 184 -6.52 21.10 7.80
N TRP A 185 -5.56 20.29 7.37
CA TRP A 185 -5.38 18.95 7.92
C TRP A 185 -4.74 19.10 9.29
N GLU A 186 -5.57 19.37 10.30
CA GLU A 186 -5.16 19.09 11.66
C GLU A 186 -4.99 17.57 11.77
N SER A 187 -3.73 17.15 11.68
CA SER A 187 -3.23 15.79 11.91
C SER A 187 -3.78 15.26 13.23
N TYR A 188 -4.95 14.63 13.21
CA TYR A 188 -5.60 14.16 14.45
C TYR A 188 -5.90 12.67 14.48
N ASP A 189 -5.73 11.90 13.42
CA ASP A 189 -6.02 10.48 13.53
C ASP A 189 -5.10 9.56 12.69
N SER A 190 -4.28 8.81 13.43
CA SER A 190 -3.77 7.46 13.11
C SER A 190 -3.35 7.15 11.67
N HIS A 191 -2.38 7.91 11.15
CA HIS A 191 -1.64 7.50 9.94
C HIS A 191 -1.13 6.07 10.07
N CYS A 192 -1.26 5.29 8.98
CA CYS A 192 -0.76 3.90 8.93
C CYS A 192 0.75 3.81 9.26
N PHE A 193 1.47 4.93 9.16
CA PHE A 193 2.88 5.06 9.50
C PHE A 193 3.22 4.54 10.91
N THR A 194 2.47 4.91 11.94
CA THR A 194 2.75 4.47 13.33
C THR A 194 2.68 2.95 13.43
N THR A 195 1.66 2.34 12.84
CA THR A 195 1.49 0.88 12.80
C THR A 195 2.61 0.20 12.03
N VAL A 196 3.09 0.81 10.93
CA VAL A 196 4.27 0.33 10.20
C VAL A 196 5.51 0.35 11.09
N MET A 197 5.77 1.45 11.82
CA MET A 197 6.92 1.52 12.73
C MET A 197 6.86 0.44 13.82
N PHE A 198 5.69 0.25 14.44
CA PHE A 198 5.48 -0.82 15.42
C PHE A 198 5.71 -2.21 14.82
N ALA A 199 5.15 -2.50 13.65
CA ALA A 199 5.32 -3.78 12.98
C ALA A 199 6.78 -4.03 12.58
N VAL A 200 7.51 -3.00 12.15
CA VAL A 200 8.96 -3.11 11.91
C VAL A 200 9.66 -3.52 13.20
N VAL A 201 9.39 -2.86 14.33
CA VAL A 201 9.98 -3.18 15.65
C VAL A 201 9.66 -4.62 16.06
N ASP A 202 8.40 -5.04 15.97
CA ASP A 202 7.97 -6.38 16.37
C ASP A 202 8.53 -7.48 15.46
N SER A 203 8.80 -7.15 14.19
CA SER A 203 9.30 -8.13 13.22
C SER A 203 10.71 -8.63 13.55
N GLY A 204 11.48 -7.88 14.35
CA GLY A 204 12.92 -8.11 14.55
C GLY A 204 13.77 -7.93 13.29
N SER A 205 13.18 -7.56 12.15
CA SER A 205 13.82 -7.60 10.84
C SER A 205 14.59 -6.32 10.53
N THR A 206 15.65 -6.44 9.74
CA THR A 206 16.45 -5.31 9.26
C THR A 206 16.36 -5.22 7.73
N PHE A 207 16.45 -4.00 7.22
CA PHE A 207 16.34 -3.70 5.79
C PHE A 207 17.44 -2.72 5.38
N ASP A 208 17.70 -2.57 4.08
CA ASP A 208 18.71 -1.63 3.61
C ASP A 208 18.16 -0.20 3.54
N THR A 209 16.94 -0.01 3.03
CA THR A 209 16.41 1.34 2.77
C THR A 209 14.96 1.51 3.21
N PHE A 210 14.70 2.60 3.92
CA PHE A 210 13.37 3.17 4.12
C PHE A 210 13.24 4.50 3.38
N ARG A 211 12.21 4.65 2.56
CA ARG A 211 11.92 5.92 1.86
C ARG A 211 10.46 6.30 2.05
N MET A 212 10.23 7.53 2.50
CA MET A 212 8.91 8.15 2.49
C MET A 212 8.69 8.90 1.17
N ARG A 213 7.47 8.78 0.63
CA ARG A 213 6.91 9.58 -0.45
C ARG A 213 5.63 10.22 0.10
N ALA A 214 5.76 11.42 0.64
CA ALA A 214 4.63 12.17 1.15
C ALA A 214 4.16 13.22 0.13
N GLY A 215 2.85 13.35 -0.03
CA GLY A 215 2.22 14.56 -0.58
C GLY A 215 2.28 15.71 0.43
N ASP A 216 1.90 16.90 -0.02
CA ASP A 216 1.95 18.12 0.81
C ASP A 216 1.11 17.94 2.09
N GLY A 217 1.72 18.24 3.24
CA GLY A 217 1.09 18.06 4.56
C GLY A 217 1.00 16.60 5.07
N CYS A 218 1.34 15.59 4.27
CA CYS A 218 1.30 14.16 4.66
C CYS A 218 2.63 13.61 5.19
N GLY A 219 3.59 14.49 5.46
CA GLY A 219 4.84 14.15 6.15
C GLY A 219 4.58 13.70 7.60
N ILE A 220 5.60 13.15 8.27
CA ILE A 220 5.50 12.76 9.68
C ILE A 220 5.17 14.01 10.53
N PRO A 221 4.06 14.01 11.30
CA PRO A 221 3.69 15.15 12.14
C PRO A 221 4.64 15.23 13.35
N MET A 222 5.64 16.11 13.28
CA MET A 222 6.73 16.14 14.27
C MET A 222 6.26 16.42 15.70
N ARG A 223 5.14 17.14 15.90
CA ARG A 223 4.57 17.37 17.24
C ARG A 223 4.14 16.08 17.93
N GLN A 224 3.54 15.14 17.20
CA GLN A 224 3.09 13.85 17.74
C GLN A 224 4.25 12.88 17.96
N PHE A 225 5.27 12.93 17.11
CA PHE A 225 6.43 12.04 17.23
C PHE A 225 7.53 12.59 18.14
N GLY A 226 7.46 13.86 18.54
CA GLY A 226 8.27 14.42 19.62
C GLY A 226 7.80 13.99 21.01
N ASP A 227 6.65 13.30 21.12
CA ASP A 227 6.22 12.63 22.34
C ASP A 227 7.00 11.34 22.58
N PHE A 228 7.23 11.02 23.87
CA PHE A 228 8.30 10.10 24.28
C PHE A 228 8.11 8.64 23.85
N GLU A 229 6.88 8.17 23.63
CA GLU A 229 6.62 6.77 23.26
C GLU A 229 6.61 6.54 21.75
N THR A 230 5.86 7.37 21.02
CA THR A 230 5.78 7.32 19.55
C THR A 230 7.14 7.63 18.93
N GLY A 231 7.86 8.62 19.47
CA GLY A 231 9.23 8.96 19.06
C GLY A 231 10.21 7.79 19.25
N ARG A 232 10.22 7.16 20.44
CA ARG A 232 11.10 6.00 20.72
C ARG A 232 10.80 4.80 19.82
N THR A 233 9.52 4.52 19.55
CA THR A 233 9.14 3.45 18.61
C THR A 233 9.63 3.77 17.21
N CYS A 234 9.46 5.02 16.75
CA CYS A 234 9.94 5.45 15.44
C CYS A 234 11.47 5.35 15.35
N GLU A 235 12.20 5.80 16.37
CA GLU A 235 13.65 5.65 16.48
C GLU A 235 14.09 4.17 16.40
N ALA A 236 13.46 3.32 17.21
CA ALA A 236 13.75 1.89 17.25
C ALA A 236 13.43 1.19 15.92
N ALA A 237 12.39 1.62 15.20
CA ALA A 237 12.06 1.11 13.88
C ALA A 237 13.08 1.58 12.83
N LEU A 238 13.34 2.88 12.79
CA LEU A 238 14.18 3.51 11.78
C LEU A 238 15.64 3.08 11.90
N SER A 239 16.15 2.84 13.11
CA SER A 239 17.50 2.28 13.34
C SER A 239 17.73 0.91 12.68
N ARG A 240 16.68 0.21 12.23
CA ARG A 240 16.77 -1.06 11.49
C ARG A 240 17.01 -0.91 9.99
N PHE A 241 17.13 0.32 9.52
CA PHE A 241 17.42 0.66 8.13
C PHE A 241 18.79 1.32 8.02
N LYS A 242 19.57 0.95 7.00
CA LYS A 242 20.89 1.57 6.75
C LYS A 242 20.78 2.96 6.11
N HIS A 243 19.78 3.13 5.25
CA HIS A 243 19.52 4.37 4.53
C HIS A 243 18.08 4.79 4.75
N ILE A 244 17.89 6.03 5.21
CA ILE A 244 16.57 6.55 5.53
C ILE A 244 16.39 7.88 4.82
N ARG A 245 15.26 8.00 4.11
CA ARG A 245 14.79 9.25 3.53
C ARG A 245 13.37 9.53 4.02
N LEU A 246 13.19 10.59 4.80
CA LEU A 246 11.90 10.98 5.36
C LEU A 246 11.38 12.28 4.75
N SER A 247 10.06 12.44 4.83
CA SER A 247 9.33 13.68 4.59
C SER A 247 8.67 14.09 5.90
N LEU A 248 8.91 15.32 6.34
CA LEU A 248 8.43 15.82 7.64
C LEU A 248 7.44 16.96 7.43
N ASN A 249 6.36 16.97 8.20
CA ASN A 249 5.44 18.09 8.25
C ASN A 249 5.87 19.04 9.39
N VAL A 250 6.38 20.22 9.03
CA VAL A 250 6.93 21.21 9.96
C VAL A 250 5.89 22.25 10.34
N ALA A 251 5.25 22.09 11.50
CA ALA A 251 4.60 23.20 12.19
C ALA A 251 5.65 23.85 13.10
N TRP A 252 5.91 25.15 12.99
CA TRP A 252 7.01 25.78 13.72
C TRP A 252 6.68 25.98 15.22
N GLY A 253 7.62 25.67 16.11
CA GLY A 253 7.78 26.35 17.40
C GLY A 253 7.68 25.52 18.69
N SER A 254 7.57 24.19 18.65
CA SER A 254 7.43 23.36 19.87
C SER A 254 8.73 22.66 20.31
N ILE A 255 8.83 22.35 21.61
CA ILE A 255 9.95 21.57 22.19
C ILE A 255 9.95 20.13 21.64
N ALA A 256 8.77 19.57 21.37
CA ALA A 256 8.60 18.22 20.82
C ALA A 256 9.25 18.09 19.44
N GLU A 257 9.05 19.07 18.56
CA GLU A 257 9.70 19.12 17.24
C GLU A 257 11.22 19.12 17.36
N ARG A 258 11.78 19.97 18.23
CA ARG A 258 13.24 20.04 18.41
C ARG A 258 13.82 18.68 18.82
N LYS A 259 13.16 17.98 19.75
CA LYS A 259 13.58 16.64 20.18
C LYS A 259 13.53 15.63 19.04
N PHE A 260 12.48 15.65 18.23
CA PHE A 260 12.36 14.77 17.07
C PHE A 260 13.45 15.09 16.03
N ILE A 261 13.72 16.36 15.75
CA ILE A 261 14.81 16.78 14.86
C ILE A 261 16.17 16.26 15.35
N PHE A 262 16.46 16.38 16.65
CA PHE A 262 17.70 15.84 17.22
C PHE A 262 17.79 14.32 17.06
N MET A 263 16.71 13.59 17.35
CA MET A 263 16.63 12.14 17.16
C MET A 263 16.88 11.74 15.69
N ILE A 264 16.30 12.47 14.73
CA ILE A 264 16.54 12.24 13.30
C ILE A 264 18.01 12.50 12.91
N ALA A 265 18.62 13.56 13.47
CA ALA A 265 20.00 13.91 13.21
C ALA A 265 21.00 12.86 13.74
N GLU A 266 20.73 12.26 14.91
CA GLU A 266 21.57 11.20 15.49
C GLU A 266 21.59 9.93 14.63
N LEU A 267 20.48 9.63 13.96
CA LEU A 267 20.33 8.49 13.06
C LEU A 267 20.98 8.70 11.68
N ARG A 268 21.70 9.82 11.46
CA ARG A 268 22.38 10.18 10.19
C ARG A 268 21.45 10.12 8.96
N MET A 269 20.19 10.48 9.14
CA MET A 269 19.19 10.43 8.07
C MET A 269 19.33 11.59 7.07
N LEU A 270 18.86 11.37 5.84
CA LEU A 270 18.62 12.46 4.89
C LEU A 270 17.13 12.85 4.96
N TRP A 271 16.84 14.14 5.14
CA TRP A 271 15.47 14.65 5.16
C TRP A 271 15.26 15.72 4.07
N ASN A 272 14.04 15.81 3.57
CA ASN A 272 13.60 16.89 2.69
C ASN A 272 12.47 17.64 3.38
N GLU A 273 12.55 18.96 3.41
CA GLU A 273 11.42 19.82 3.80
C GLU A 273 10.38 19.80 2.67
N GLN A 274 9.10 19.64 3.03
CA GLN A 274 7.94 19.71 2.15
C GLN A 274 6.91 20.64 2.77
#